data_AF-A0A9C6E216-F1
#
_entry.id   AF-A0A9C6E216-F1
#
_cell.length_a   1.000
_cell.length_b   1.000
_cell.length_c   1.000
_cell.angle_alpha   90.00
_cell.angle_beta   90.00
_cell.angle_gamma   90.00
#
_symmetry.space_group_name_H-M   'P 1'
#
loop_
_entity.id
_entity.type
_entity.pdbx_description
1 polymer ?
#
loop_
_entity_poly.entity_id
_entity_poly.type
_entity_poly.pdbx_seq_one_letter_code
_entity_poly.pdbx_strand_id
1 'polypeptide(L)'
;MSKMSSTIEKTNCDTLASVAASLATTTAGVAVKEIETLKQALQEKQNQLLAMETVCIRESERQVELEDSIIAWQDKYDRLYESHKRVQKVNQSLEDKLLKLVDRNSGERAQLTGDVATLSIRLAQANFNIAKLQREIERYKADISLAIQLLHCKPDSFLPQKVSALPLDIQSKVSAYMRLETNSHSDSESSITGVGVTTTAAYKVLPASDSPPPAPCPFPPTAMVYSMRGLGKC
;
A
#
# COMPACT_ATOMS: atom_id res chain seq x y z
N MET A 1 -39.55 -141.77 -15.24
CA MET A 1 -39.73 -140.32 -15.52
C MET A 1 -39.49 -139.41 -14.30
N SER A 2 -39.42 -139.93 -13.05
CA SER A 2 -39.27 -139.09 -11.84
C SER A 2 -37.88 -138.51 -11.56
N LYS A 3 -36.79 -139.11 -12.05
CA LYS A 3 -35.41 -138.62 -11.80
C LYS A 3 -35.03 -137.38 -12.63
N MET A 4 -35.71 -137.13 -13.74
CA MET A 4 -35.42 -135.98 -14.61
C MET A 4 -36.06 -134.69 -14.09
N SER A 5 -37.21 -134.77 -13.42
CA SER A 5 -37.91 -133.60 -12.85
C SER A 5 -37.19 -133.00 -11.64
N SER A 6 -36.64 -133.81 -10.72
CA SER A 6 -35.90 -133.27 -9.56
C SER A 6 -34.52 -132.71 -9.91
N THR A 7 -33.95 -133.13 -11.04
CA THR A 7 -32.66 -132.59 -11.52
C THR A 7 -32.85 -131.22 -12.16
N ILE A 8 -33.99 -130.99 -12.83
CA ILE A 8 -34.34 -129.71 -13.47
C ILE A 8 -34.74 -128.65 -12.42
N GLU A 9 -35.51 -129.00 -11.38
CA GLU A 9 -35.85 -128.04 -10.32
C GLU A 9 -34.64 -127.62 -9.47
N LYS A 10 -33.72 -128.55 -9.17
CA LYS A 10 -32.51 -128.25 -8.40
C LYS A 10 -31.53 -127.36 -9.18
N THR A 11 -31.36 -127.61 -10.47
CA THR A 11 -30.54 -126.76 -11.36
C THR A 11 -31.16 -125.37 -11.54
N ASN A 12 -32.48 -125.23 -11.59
CA ASN A 12 -33.13 -123.92 -11.66
C ASN A 12 -32.95 -123.11 -10.36
N CYS A 13 -33.02 -123.76 -9.19
CA CYS A 13 -32.83 -123.10 -7.89
C CYS A 13 -31.39 -122.62 -7.68
N ASP A 14 -30.40 -123.45 -8.03
CA ASP A 14 -28.98 -123.08 -7.95
C ASP A 14 -28.61 -121.94 -8.94
N THR A 15 -29.28 -121.90 -10.11
CA THR A 15 -29.11 -120.82 -11.10
C THR A 15 -29.73 -119.51 -10.61
N LEU A 16 -30.92 -119.55 -10.01
CA LEU A 16 -31.57 -118.35 -9.44
C LEU A 16 -30.80 -117.81 -8.23
N ALA A 17 -30.23 -118.68 -7.39
CA ALA A 17 -29.38 -118.27 -6.27
C ALA A 17 -28.07 -117.62 -6.74
N SER A 18 -27.43 -118.15 -7.81
CA SER A 18 -26.20 -117.57 -8.35
C SER A 18 -26.44 -116.23 -9.05
N VAL A 19 -27.59 -116.07 -9.73
CA VAL A 19 -28.01 -114.81 -10.35
C VAL A 19 -28.36 -113.77 -9.29
N ALA A 20 -29.08 -114.13 -8.23
CA ALA A 20 -29.38 -113.23 -7.13
C ALA A 20 -28.11 -112.81 -6.35
N ALA A 21 -27.18 -113.73 -6.11
CA ALA A 21 -25.89 -113.43 -5.49
C ALA A 21 -25.01 -112.53 -6.39
N SER A 22 -24.99 -112.78 -7.71
CA SER A 22 -24.26 -111.95 -8.68
C SER A 22 -24.88 -110.55 -8.80
N LEU A 23 -26.21 -110.43 -8.74
CA LEU A 23 -26.93 -109.16 -8.77
C LEU A 23 -26.76 -108.35 -7.46
N ALA A 24 -26.76 -109.03 -6.31
CA ALA A 24 -26.45 -108.42 -5.01
C ALA A 24 -24.97 -107.95 -4.93
N THR A 25 -24.05 -108.73 -5.49
CA THR A 25 -22.62 -108.37 -5.54
C THR A 25 -22.36 -107.21 -6.51
N THR A 26 -23.05 -107.17 -7.66
CA THR A 26 -22.95 -106.05 -8.61
C THR A 26 -23.60 -104.77 -8.08
N THR A 27 -24.77 -104.84 -7.43
CA THR A 27 -25.41 -103.67 -6.81
C THR A 27 -24.61 -103.12 -5.63
N ALA A 28 -24.07 -103.97 -4.76
CA ALA A 28 -23.14 -103.54 -3.70
C ALA A 28 -21.84 -102.94 -4.26
N GLY A 29 -21.28 -103.53 -5.32
CA GLY A 29 -20.08 -103.01 -5.99
C GLY A 29 -20.30 -101.66 -6.69
N VAL A 30 -21.50 -101.42 -7.23
CA VAL A 30 -21.89 -100.11 -7.80
C VAL A 30 -22.01 -99.06 -6.69
N ALA A 31 -22.65 -99.39 -5.56
CA ALA A 31 -22.76 -98.48 -4.42
C ALA A 31 -21.40 -98.11 -3.81
N VAL A 32 -20.45 -99.06 -3.73
CA VAL A 32 -19.09 -98.79 -3.24
C VAL A 32 -18.33 -97.82 -4.15
N LYS A 33 -18.43 -97.99 -5.48
CA LYS A 33 -17.82 -97.06 -6.45
C LYS A 33 -18.42 -95.66 -6.35
N GLU A 34 -19.73 -95.56 -6.16
CA GLU A 34 -20.41 -94.28 -5.99
C GLU A 34 -20.01 -93.58 -4.68
N ILE A 35 -19.83 -94.34 -3.60
CA ILE A 35 -19.28 -93.79 -2.35
C ILE A 35 -17.86 -93.26 -2.55
N GLU A 36 -17.03 -93.96 -3.33
CA GLU A 36 -15.66 -93.55 -3.61
C GLU A 36 -15.60 -92.28 -4.47
N THR A 37 -16.43 -92.17 -5.51
CA THR A 37 -16.52 -90.94 -6.32
C THR A 37 -17.03 -89.76 -5.50
N LEU A 38 -18.03 -89.97 -4.63
CA LEU A 38 -18.54 -88.92 -3.74
C LEU A 38 -17.49 -88.45 -2.73
N LYS A 39 -16.68 -89.37 -2.18
CA LYS A 39 -15.56 -89.01 -1.30
C LYS A 39 -14.50 -88.17 -2.02
N GLN A 40 -14.16 -88.52 -3.26
CA GLN A 40 -13.21 -87.76 -4.05
C GLN A 40 -13.75 -86.36 -4.38
N ALA A 41 -15.03 -86.27 -4.80
CA ALA A 41 -15.68 -84.98 -5.06
C ALA A 41 -15.78 -84.11 -3.81
N LEU A 42 -16.08 -84.70 -2.64
CA LEU A 42 -16.08 -84.00 -1.36
C LEU A 42 -14.69 -83.45 -1.01
N GLN A 43 -13.64 -84.24 -1.20
CA GLN A 43 -12.25 -83.82 -0.98
C GLN A 43 -11.84 -82.67 -1.90
N GLU A 44 -12.21 -82.73 -3.19
CA GLU A 44 -11.96 -81.64 -4.13
C GLU A 44 -12.68 -80.35 -3.71
N LYS A 45 -13.92 -80.46 -3.22
CA LYS A 45 -14.67 -79.32 -2.69
C LYS A 45 -14.05 -78.76 -1.41
N GLN A 46 -13.58 -79.62 -0.51
CA GLN A 46 -12.85 -79.21 0.69
C GLN A 46 -11.57 -78.43 0.33
N ASN A 47 -10.81 -78.92 -0.66
CA ASN A 47 -9.61 -78.25 -1.14
C ASN A 47 -9.91 -76.90 -1.80
N GLN A 48 -10.97 -76.83 -2.61
CA GLN A 48 -11.44 -75.56 -3.22
C GLN A 48 -11.84 -74.55 -2.14
N LEU A 49 -12.54 -75.01 -1.10
CA LEU A 49 -12.98 -74.16 0.01
C LEU A 49 -11.79 -73.59 0.79
N LEU A 50 -10.80 -74.42 1.15
CA LEU A 50 -9.58 -73.95 1.81
C LEU A 50 -8.77 -72.96 0.95
N ALA A 51 -8.69 -73.20 -0.36
CA ALA A 51 -8.03 -72.26 -1.28
C ALA A 51 -8.75 -70.91 -1.32
N MET A 52 -10.08 -70.92 -1.36
CA MET A 52 -10.90 -69.71 -1.32
C MET A 52 -10.78 -68.98 0.02
N GLU A 53 -10.78 -69.69 1.15
CA GLU A 53 -10.56 -69.11 2.49
C GLU A 53 -9.19 -68.43 2.58
N THR A 54 -8.14 -69.07 2.06
CA THR A 54 -6.79 -68.51 2.05
C THR A 54 -6.72 -67.21 1.23
N VAL A 55 -7.39 -67.17 0.08
CA VAL A 55 -7.48 -65.95 -0.73
C VAL A 55 -8.28 -64.86 -0.01
N CYS A 56 -9.38 -65.22 0.64
CA CYS A 56 -10.21 -64.28 1.39
C CYS A 56 -9.43 -63.62 2.55
N ILE A 57 -8.66 -64.39 3.30
CA ILE A 57 -7.81 -63.87 4.38
C ILE A 57 -6.77 -62.89 3.81
N ARG A 58 -6.07 -63.29 2.74
CA ARG A 58 -5.04 -62.43 2.11
C ARG A 58 -5.62 -61.12 1.57
N GLU A 59 -6.80 -61.18 0.96
CA GLU A 59 -7.48 -59.98 0.48
C GLU A 59 -7.93 -59.08 1.64
N SER A 60 -8.36 -59.67 2.76
CA SER A 60 -8.68 -58.91 3.98
C SER A 60 -7.45 -58.22 4.56
N GLU A 61 -6.29 -58.88 4.61
CA GLU A 61 -5.03 -58.29 5.07
C GLU A 61 -4.60 -57.14 4.13
N ARG A 62 -4.66 -57.36 2.82
CA ARG A 62 -4.38 -56.33 1.81
C ARG A 62 -5.33 -55.13 1.93
N GLN A 63 -6.60 -55.37 2.27
CA GLN A 63 -7.55 -54.30 2.50
C GLN A 63 -7.13 -53.43 3.70
N VAL A 64 -6.75 -54.05 4.82
CA VAL A 64 -6.28 -53.35 6.02
C VAL A 64 -5.03 -52.51 5.72
N GLU A 65 -4.06 -53.06 4.98
CA GLU A 65 -2.84 -52.31 4.59
C GLU A 65 -3.15 -51.07 3.74
N LEU A 66 -4.14 -51.16 2.85
CA LEU A 66 -4.60 -50.04 2.04
C LEU A 66 -5.33 -49.00 2.89
N GLU A 67 -6.16 -49.42 3.83
CA GLU A 67 -6.85 -48.52 4.77
C GLU A 67 -5.84 -47.75 5.62
N ASP A 68 -4.82 -48.42 6.16
CA ASP A 68 -3.72 -47.78 6.90
C ASP A 68 -2.94 -46.79 6.02
N SER A 69 -2.69 -47.17 4.76
CA SER A 69 -2.03 -46.29 3.79
C SER A 69 -2.85 -45.04 3.51
N ILE A 70 -4.18 -45.17 3.37
CA ILE A 70 -5.09 -44.03 3.17
C ILE A 70 -5.03 -43.08 4.37
N ILE A 71 -5.11 -43.61 5.59
CA ILE A 71 -5.02 -42.81 6.82
C ILE A 71 -3.68 -42.05 6.87
N ALA A 72 -2.56 -42.73 6.57
CA ALA A 72 -1.25 -42.11 6.56
C ALA A 72 -1.13 -40.98 5.51
N TRP A 73 -1.78 -41.13 4.35
CA TRP A 73 -1.80 -40.07 3.33
C TRP A 73 -2.72 -38.90 3.70
N GLN A 74 -3.84 -39.16 4.36
CA GLN A 74 -4.72 -38.12 4.89
C GLN A 74 -3.99 -37.26 5.93
N ASP A 75 -3.31 -37.89 6.90
CA ASP A 75 -2.51 -37.18 7.90
C ASP A 75 -1.41 -36.31 7.28
N LYS A 76 -0.73 -36.81 6.24
CA LYS A 76 0.28 -36.04 5.49
C LYS A 76 -0.34 -34.84 4.79
N TYR A 77 -1.50 -35.04 4.15
CA TYR A 77 -2.22 -33.99 3.48
C TYR A 77 -2.66 -32.90 4.46
N ASP A 78 -3.26 -33.28 5.60
CA ASP A 78 -3.74 -32.33 6.60
C ASP A 78 -2.60 -31.51 7.20
N ARG A 79 -1.47 -32.15 7.52
CA ARG A 79 -0.26 -31.45 7.98
C ARG A 79 0.27 -30.46 6.95
N LEU A 80 0.29 -30.85 5.68
CA LEU A 80 0.74 -29.99 4.58
C LEU A 80 -0.22 -28.81 4.38
N TYR A 81 -1.52 -29.07 4.39
CA TYR A 81 -2.58 -28.07 4.26
C TYR A 81 -2.52 -27.03 5.38
N GLU A 82 -2.40 -27.45 6.64
CA GLU A 82 -2.27 -26.55 7.78
C GLU A 82 -0.93 -25.79 7.76
N SER A 83 0.16 -26.40 7.29
CA SER A 83 1.43 -25.70 7.06
C SER A 83 1.27 -24.59 6.01
N HIS A 84 0.66 -24.90 4.86
CA HIS A 84 0.38 -23.95 3.80
C HIS A 84 -0.48 -22.79 4.31
N LYS A 85 -1.55 -23.08 5.05
CA LYS A 85 -2.43 -22.08 5.65
C LYS A 85 -1.71 -21.15 6.62
N ARG A 86 -0.76 -21.66 7.42
CA ARG A 86 0.09 -20.82 8.29
C ARG A 86 0.97 -19.88 7.47
N VAL A 87 1.63 -20.40 6.41
CA VAL A 87 2.45 -19.57 5.51
C VAL A 87 1.61 -18.50 4.82
N GLN A 88 0.41 -18.84 4.35
CA GLN A 88 -0.51 -17.90 3.72
C GLN A 88 -0.89 -16.75 4.66
N LYS A 89 -1.17 -17.03 5.94
CA LYS A 89 -1.44 -16.00 6.95
C LYS A 89 -0.23 -15.09 7.18
N VAL A 90 0.98 -15.65 7.25
CA VAL A 90 2.21 -14.86 7.40
C VAL A 90 2.41 -13.97 6.18
N ASN A 91 2.21 -14.51 4.97
CA ASN A 91 2.38 -13.75 3.73
C ASN A 91 1.38 -12.60 3.64
N GLN A 92 0.10 -12.84 3.95
CA GLN A 92 -0.90 -11.77 4.02
C GLN A 92 -0.50 -10.66 5.00
N SER A 93 0.01 -11.04 6.19
CA SER A 93 0.49 -10.05 7.16
C SER A 93 1.70 -9.25 6.65
N LEU A 94 2.56 -9.86 5.83
CA LEU A 94 3.72 -9.18 5.23
C LEU A 94 3.28 -8.23 4.11
N GLU A 95 2.35 -8.65 3.26
CA GLU A 95 1.74 -7.81 2.22
C GLU A 95 1.06 -6.56 2.84
N ASP A 96 0.29 -6.75 3.92
CA ASP A 96 -0.34 -5.64 4.64
C ASP A 96 0.70 -4.66 5.25
N LYS A 97 1.80 -5.20 5.79
CA LYS A 97 2.90 -4.37 6.33
C LYS A 97 3.63 -3.61 5.23
N LEU A 98 3.83 -4.24 4.06
CA LEU A 98 4.45 -3.60 2.92
C LEU A 98 3.59 -2.44 2.41
N LEU A 99 2.27 -2.64 2.27
CA LEU A 99 1.34 -1.58 1.89
C LEU A 99 1.43 -0.38 2.85
N LYS A 100 1.37 -0.63 4.17
CA LYS A 100 1.51 0.43 5.18
C LYS A 100 2.84 1.18 5.11
N LEU A 101 3.94 0.47 4.84
CA LEU A 101 5.26 1.09 4.68
C LEU A 101 5.33 1.96 3.45
N VAL A 102 4.76 1.52 2.33
CA VAL A 102 4.69 2.28 1.09
C VAL A 102 3.86 3.54 1.28
N ASP A 103 2.69 3.45 1.92
CA ASP A 103 1.83 4.61 2.19
C ASP A 103 2.53 5.65 3.07
N ARG A 104 3.14 5.20 4.18
CA ARG A 104 3.91 6.08 5.08
C ARG A 104 5.06 6.75 4.32
N ASN A 105 5.85 5.97 3.58
CA ASN A 105 6.99 6.51 2.85
C ASN A 105 6.57 7.49 1.74
N SER A 106 5.45 7.22 1.07
CA SER A 106 4.88 8.15 0.08
C SER A 106 4.48 9.48 0.73
N GLY A 107 3.86 9.42 1.92
CA GLY A 107 3.53 10.61 2.71
C GLY A 107 4.77 11.39 3.15
N GLU A 108 5.78 10.72 3.70
CA GLU A 108 7.05 11.33 4.09
C GLU A 108 7.77 11.98 2.90
N ARG A 109 7.79 11.30 1.76
CA ARG A 109 8.35 11.84 0.52
C ARG A 109 7.61 13.09 0.07
N ALA A 110 6.28 13.10 0.12
CA ALA A 110 5.47 14.26 -0.24
C ALA A 110 5.74 15.44 0.70
N GLN A 111 5.82 15.18 2.01
CA GLN A 111 6.16 16.20 3.01
C GLN A 111 7.55 16.79 2.76
N LEU A 112 8.59 15.95 2.65
CA LEU A 112 9.95 16.41 2.39
C LEU A 112 10.06 17.19 1.08
N THR A 113 9.32 16.78 0.04
CA THR A 113 9.25 17.52 -1.23
C THR A 113 8.65 18.92 -1.02
N GLY A 114 7.60 19.04 -0.20
CA GLY A 114 7.00 20.32 0.16
C GLY A 114 7.95 21.21 0.98
N ASP A 115 8.69 20.62 1.92
CA ASP A 115 9.69 21.32 2.74
C ASP A 115 10.83 21.86 1.88
N VAL A 116 11.35 21.05 0.96
CA VAL A 116 12.39 21.46 -0.01
C VAL A 116 11.90 22.63 -0.87
N ALA A 117 10.67 22.57 -1.38
CA ALA A 117 10.10 23.67 -2.17
C ALA A 117 9.99 24.96 -1.35
N THR A 118 9.51 24.85 -0.10
CA THR A 118 9.38 26.00 0.81
C THR A 118 10.73 26.62 1.14
N LEU A 119 11.73 25.79 1.47
CA LEU A 119 13.09 26.24 1.75
C LEU A 119 13.75 26.86 0.51
N SER A 120 13.51 26.32 -0.68
CA SER A 120 14.01 26.88 -1.93
C SER A 120 13.47 28.29 -2.18
N ILE A 121 12.18 28.52 -1.92
CA ILE A 121 11.56 29.85 -2.02
C ILE A 121 12.18 30.82 -1.00
N ARG A 122 12.30 30.40 0.27
CA ARG A 122 12.90 31.25 1.33
C ARG A 122 14.35 31.61 1.02
N LEU A 123 15.12 30.67 0.49
CA LEU A 123 16.51 30.90 0.06
C LEU A 123 16.56 31.92 -1.07
N ALA A 124 15.71 31.79 -2.09
CA ALA A 124 15.64 32.76 -3.19
C ALA A 124 15.26 34.17 -2.68
N GLN A 125 14.31 34.26 -1.76
CA GLN A 125 13.92 35.53 -1.12
C GLN A 125 15.06 36.15 -0.32
N ALA A 126 15.78 35.35 0.49
CA ALA A 126 16.93 35.82 1.25
C ALA A 126 18.04 36.35 0.32
N ASN A 127 18.35 35.61 -0.75
CA ASN A 127 19.33 36.04 -1.76
C ASN A 127 18.91 37.34 -2.45
N PHE A 128 17.62 37.49 -2.79
CA PHE A 128 17.10 38.74 -3.34
C PHE A 128 17.28 39.91 -2.36
N ASN A 129 16.99 39.71 -1.08
CA ASN A 129 17.15 40.74 -0.06
C ASN A 129 18.62 41.14 0.14
N ILE A 130 19.54 40.17 0.14
CA ILE A 130 20.98 40.44 0.18
C ILE A 130 21.40 41.31 -1.01
N ALA A 131 21.00 40.93 -2.23
CA ALA A 131 21.32 41.70 -3.44
C ALA A 131 20.70 43.10 -3.41
N LYS A 132 19.51 43.26 -2.82
CA LYS A 132 18.87 44.56 -2.62
C LYS A 132 19.68 45.45 -1.68
N LEU A 133 20.05 44.94 -0.51
CA LEU A 133 20.84 45.66 0.47
C LEU A 133 22.22 46.03 -0.08
N GLN A 134 22.87 45.13 -0.83
CA GLN A 134 24.14 45.42 -1.49
C GLN A 134 24.02 46.60 -2.46
N ARG A 135 22.95 46.66 -3.27
CA ARG A 135 22.69 47.82 -4.15
C ARG A 135 22.46 49.12 -3.37
N GLU A 136 21.76 49.05 -2.24
CA GLU A 136 21.54 50.21 -1.37
C GLU A 136 22.84 50.71 -0.75
N ILE A 137 23.71 49.80 -0.30
CA ILE A 137 25.05 50.15 0.22
C ILE A 137 25.87 50.87 -0.84
N GLU A 138 25.93 50.35 -2.07
CA GLU A 138 26.70 51.00 -3.14
C GLU A 138 26.12 52.37 -3.52
N ARG A 139 24.79 52.53 -3.51
CA ARG A 139 24.15 53.83 -3.68
C ARG A 139 24.56 54.81 -2.57
N TYR A 140 24.48 54.40 -1.30
CA TYR A 140 24.86 55.27 -0.19
C TYR A 140 26.34 55.65 -0.21
N LYS A 141 27.23 54.74 -0.62
CA LYS A 141 28.65 55.07 -0.84
C LYS A 141 28.82 56.13 -1.92
N ALA A 142 28.08 56.04 -3.03
CA ALA A 142 28.12 57.05 -4.09
C ALA A 142 27.63 58.41 -3.60
N ASP A 143 26.52 58.44 -2.86
CA ASP A 143 25.95 59.67 -2.29
C ASP A 143 26.91 60.33 -1.28
N ILE A 144 27.52 59.53 -0.39
CA ILE A 144 28.53 60.03 0.57
C ILE A 144 29.76 60.57 -0.18
N SER A 145 30.21 59.88 -1.23
CA SER A 145 31.35 60.32 -2.03
C SER A 145 31.07 61.68 -2.70
N LEU A 146 29.87 61.86 -3.23
CA LEU A 146 29.42 63.14 -3.79
C LEU A 146 29.37 64.24 -2.71
N ALA A 147 28.82 63.95 -1.53
CA ALA A 147 28.77 64.90 -0.42
C ALA A 147 30.18 65.35 0.01
N ILE A 148 31.13 64.41 0.10
CA ILE A 148 32.53 64.73 0.40
C ILE A 148 33.13 65.65 -0.68
N GLN A 149 32.89 65.36 -1.96
CA GLN A 149 33.36 66.22 -3.06
C GLN A 149 32.82 67.64 -2.92
N LEU A 150 31.51 67.80 -2.68
CA LEU A 150 30.87 69.10 -2.50
C LEU A 150 31.42 69.86 -1.29
N LEU A 151 31.70 69.17 -0.18
CA LEU A 151 32.30 69.79 1.02
C LEU A 151 33.76 70.22 0.80
N HIS A 152 34.51 69.48 -0.01
CA HIS A 152 35.90 69.79 -0.33
C HIS A 152 36.05 70.81 -1.48
N CYS A 153 34.96 71.17 -2.18
CA CYS A 153 34.99 72.23 -3.19
C CYS A 153 35.38 73.57 -2.54
N LYS A 154 36.50 74.14 -2.98
CA LYS A 154 36.89 75.51 -2.59
C LYS A 154 35.96 76.53 -3.26
N PRO A 155 35.63 77.67 -2.62
CA PRO A 155 34.81 78.75 -3.18
C PRO A 155 35.25 79.19 -4.59
N ASP A 156 36.57 79.22 -4.83
CA ASP A 156 37.16 79.63 -6.12
C ASP A 156 37.02 78.59 -7.25
N SER A 157 36.65 77.35 -6.91
CA SER A 157 36.41 76.27 -7.89
C SER A 157 34.95 76.19 -8.33
N PHE A 158 34.04 76.90 -7.66
CA PHE A 158 32.69 77.09 -8.18
C PHE A 158 32.79 78.05 -9.36
N LEU A 159 32.26 77.64 -10.51
CA LEU A 159 32.15 78.54 -11.65
C LEU A 159 31.36 79.78 -11.19
N PRO A 160 31.92 81.01 -11.25
CA PRO A 160 31.14 82.18 -10.91
C PRO A 160 29.95 82.22 -11.87
N GLN A 161 28.73 82.17 -11.33
CA GLN A 161 27.49 82.23 -12.09
C GLN A 161 27.30 83.66 -12.61
N LYS A 162 28.14 84.05 -13.56
CA LYS A 162 28.04 85.33 -14.25
C LYS A 162 26.84 85.23 -15.16
N VAL A 163 25.94 86.22 -15.10
CA VAL A 163 24.79 86.31 -16.01
C VAL A 163 25.25 86.21 -17.47
N SER A 164 26.47 86.69 -17.78
CA SER A 164 27.13 86.58 -19.09
C SER A 164 27.40 85.16 -19.60
N ALA A 165 27.33 84.13 -18.75
CA ALA A 165 27.57 82.73 -19.12
C ALA A 165 26.30 81.99 -19.54
N LEU A 166 25.12 82.61 -19.42
CA LEU A 166 23.84 82.06 -19.87
C LEU A 166 23.56 82.46 -21.33
N PRO A 167 22.75 81.72 -22.10
CA PRO A 167 22.26 82.18 -23.41
C PRO A 167 21.61 83.57 -23.33
N LEU A 168 21.79 84.43 -24.35
CA LEU A 168 21.41 85.86 -24.34
C LEU A 168 19.96 86.12 -23.88
N ASP A 169 19.02 85.29 -24.32
CA ASP A 169 17.59 85.42 -24.01
C ASP A 169 17.27 85.17 -22.54
N ILE A 170 18.14 84.43 -21.84
CA ILE A 170 18.03 84.15 -20.41
C ILE A 170 18.77 85.24 -19.61
N GLN A 171 19.86 85.79 -20.14
CA GLN A 171 20.60 86.90 -19.50
C GLN A 171 19.69 88.11 -19.26
N SER A 172 18.92 88.49 -20.26
CA SER A 172 18.02 89.65 -20.19
C SER A 172 16.94 89.47 -19.13
N LYS A 173 16.36 88.27 -19.03
CA LYS A 173 15.33 87.92 -18.03
C LYS A 173 15.89 87.92 -16.61
N VAL A 174 17.03 87.27 -16.39
CA VAL A 174 17.69 87.23 -15.07
C VAL A 174 18.10 88.63 -14.62
N SER A 175 18.64 89.44 -15.53
CA SER A 175 19.03 90.83 -15.24
C SER A 175 17.83 91.73 -14.89
N ALA A 176 16.69 91.53 -15.57
CA ALA A 176 15.47 92.26 -15.26
C ALA A 176 14.91 91.88 -13.88
N TYR A 177 14.96 90.60 -13.53
CA TYR A 177 14.48 90.11 -12.22
C TYR A 177 15.33 90.64 -11.06
N MET A 178 16.66 90.61 -11.18
CA MET A 178 17.57 91.13 -10.15
C MET A 178 17.43 92.64 -9.93
N ARG A 179 17.04 93.41 -10.94
CA ARG A 179 16.79 94.86 -10.80
C ARG A 179 15.50 95.17 -10.02
N LEU A 180 14.55 94.23 -9.98
CA LEU A 180 13.27 94.43 -9.32
C LEU A 180 13.36 94.34 -7.78
N GLU A 181 14.24 93.49 -7.24
CA GLU A 181 14.37 93.25 -5.79
C GLU A 181 14.91 94.45 -4.99
N THR A 182 15.62 95.40 -5.61
CA THR A 182 16.19 96.56 -4.89
C THR A 182 15.28 97.80 -4.86
N ASN A 183 14.13 97.75 -5.54
CA ASN A 183 13.25 98.92 -5.74
C ASN A 183 11.90 98.83 -5.03
N SER A 184 11.75 97.98 -4.01
CA SER A 184 10.46 97.78 -3.34
C SER A 184 10.60 97.58 -1.83
N HIS A 185 11.10 98.62 -1.14
CA HIS A 185 10.65 98.90 0.23
C HIS A 185 9.78 100.15 0.18
N SER A 186 8.47 99.93 0.02
CA SER A 186 7.44 100.96 0.18
C SER A 186 6.18 100.28 0.70
N ASP A 187 5.77 100.73 1.88
CA ASP A 187 4.53 100.35 2.55
C ASP A 187 3.32 100.75 1.71
N SER A 188 2.43 99.80 1.44
CA SER A 188 1.02 100.09 1.23
C SER A 188 0.19 98.81 1.30
N GLU A 189 -0.60 98.69 2.37
CA GLU A 189 -1.78 97.83 2.43
C GLU A 189 -2.75 98.22 1.30
N SER A 190 -3.18 97.24 0.52
CA SER A 190 -4.56 97.17 0.04
C SER A 190 -4.89 95.73 -0.32
N SER A 191 -5.94 95.23 0.33
CA SER A 191 -6.77 94.10 -0.12
C SER A 191 -7.17 94.32 -1.60
N ILE A 192 -7.46 93.34 -2.45
CA ILE A 192 -8.53 92.34 -2.31
C ILE A 192 -8.27 91.07 -3.16
N THR A 193 -8.77 89.94 -2.63
CA THR A 193 -9.26 88.70 -3.27
C THR A 193 -8.40 87.92 -4.28
N GLY A 194 -8.19 86.63 -3.98
CA GLY A 194 -8.18 85.62 -5.05
C GLY A 194 -7.34 84.37 -4.81
N VAL A 195 -7.85 83.47 -3.97
CA VAL A 195 -7.64 82.01 -4.04
C VAL A 195 -6.20 81.50 -3.83
N GLY A 196 -5.89 81.21 -2.56
CA GLY A 196 -4.82 80.30 -2.20
C GLY A 196 -5.19 78.85 -2.54
N VAL A 197 -4.33 78.17 -3.27
CA VAL A 197 -4.31 76.70 -3.34
C VAL A 197 -3.05 76.24 -2.64
N THR A 198 -3.16 76.11 -1.32
CA THR A 198 -2.20 75.34 -0.52
C THR A 198 -2.46 73.86 -0.72
N THR A 199 -1.38 73.14 -0.93
CA THR A 199 -1.23 71.69 -0.82
C THR A 199 -2.03 71.08 0.33
N THR A 200 -2.88 70.11 0.01
CA THR A 200 -3.04 68.89 0.82
C THR A 200 -3.41 67.75 -0.12
N ALA A 201 -2.46 66.83 -0.31
CA ALA A 201 -2.73 65.53 -0.88
C ALA A 201 -3.70 64.80 0.05
N ALA A 202 -4.98 64.84 -0.29
CA ALA A 202 -5.99 63.98 0.31
C ALA A 202 -5.76 62.56 -0.22
N TYR A 203 -5.38 61.68 0.69
CA TYR A 203 -5.49 60.23 0.54
C TYR A 203 -6.88 59.89 0.00
N LYS A 204 -6.97 59.45 -1.27
CA LYS A 204 -8.18 58.77 -1.75
C LYS A 204 -8.18 57.38 -1.13
N VAL A 205 -8.86 57.22 -0.01
CA VAL A 205 -9.33 55.91 0.47
C VAL A 205 -10.39 55.44 -0.51
N LEU A 206 -10.16 54.29 -1.14
CA LEU A 206 -11.13 53.62 -2.00
C LEU A 206 -12.37 53.24 -1.16
N PRO A 207 -13.59 53.27 -1.72
CA PRO A 207 -14.76 52.76 -1.02
C PRO A 207 -14.55 51.28 -0.69
N ALA A 208 -14.71 50.92 0.59
CA ALA A 208 -14.78 49.52 0.98
C ALA A 208 -15.99 48.89 0.28
N SER A 209 -15.73 47.86 -0.54
CA SER A 209 -16.80 47.00 -1.07
C SER A 209 -17.60 46.45 0.10
N ASP A 210 -18.90 46.69 0.04
CA ASP A 210 -19.92 46.13 0.91
C ASP A 210 -20.00 44.62 0.65
N SER A 211 -19.23 43.85 1.42
CA SER A 211 -19.32 42.40 1.51
C SER A 211 -19.71 42.03 2.94
N PRO A 212 -20.71 41.15 3.14
CA PRO A 212 -21.22 40.87 4.47
C PRO A 212 -20.17 40.16 5.34
N PRO A 213 -20.19 40.35 6.67
CA PRO A 213 -19.21 39.73 7.56
C PRO A 213 -19.37 38.21 7.60
N PRO A 214 -18.27 37.42 7.69
CA PRO A 214 -18.37 35.98 7.88
C PRO A 214 -18.92 35.67 9.28
N ALA A 215 -19.79 34.67 9.35
CA ALA A 215 -20.45 34.23 10.59
C ALA A 215 -19.44 33.71 11.65
N PRO A 216 -19.77 33.78 12.95
CA PRO A 216 -18.90 33.27 14.02
C PRO A 216 -18.83 31.74 14.03
N CYS A 217 -17.61 31.18 14.00
CA CYS A 217 -17.35 29.75 14.12
C CYS A 217 -17.63 29.24 15.56
N PRO A 218 -18.27 28.07 15.78
CA PRO A 218 -18.84 27.71 17.07
C PRO A 218 -18.00 26.69 17.87
N PHE A 219 -16.68 26.80 17.96
CA PHE A 219 -15.88 25.84 18.73
C PHE A 219 -15.00 26.52 19.80
N PRO A 220 -15.11 26.11 21.08
CA PRO A 220 -14.34 26.68 22.17
C PRO A 220 -12.90 26.10 22.20
N PRO A 221 -11.94 26.78 22.84
CA PRO A 221 -10.59 26.26 22.99
C PRO A 221 -10.58 25.08 23.98
N THR A 222 -10.25 23.87 23.50
CA THR A 222 -9.98 22.73 24.39
C THR A 222 -8.69 22.98 25.14
N ALA A 223 -8.80 23.12 26.46
CA ALA A 223 -7.67 23.12 27.38
C ALA A 223 -6.95 21.76 27.31
N MET A 224 -5.66 21.78 26.96
CA MET A 224 -4.79 20.61 27.02
C MET A 224 -4.26 20.47 28.45
N VAL A 225 -4.90 19.61 29.25
CA VAL A 225 -4.32 19.10 30.49
C VAL A 225 -3.64 17.77 30.17
N TYR A 226 -2.31 17.74 30.19
CA TYR A 226 -1.58 16.47 30.31
C TYR A 226 -0.86 16.42 31.65
N SER A 227 -1.30 15.44 32.44
CA SER A 227 -0.67 14.97 33.67
C SER A 227 0.80 14.62 33.46
N MET A 228 1.67 15.20 34.26
CA MET A 228 3.00 14.67 34.53
C MET A 228 2.85 13.38 35.34
N ARG A 229 2.88 12.22 34.69
CA ARG A 229 3.03 10.92 35.36
C ARG A 229 4.43 10.39 35.10
N GLY A 230 5.13 10.13 36.21
CA GLY A 230 6.58 10.02 36.30
C GLY A 230 7.25 8.96 35.44
N LEU A 231 8.43 9.31 34.94
CA LEU A 231 9.47 8.37 34.59
C LEU A 231 10.35 8.16 35.82
N GLY A 232 10.03 7.11 36.55
CA GLY A 232 10.92 6.52 37.52
C GLY A 232 11.78 5.45 36.87
N LYS A 233 13.06 5.44 37.28
CA LYS A 233 14.00 4.31 37.37
C LYS A 233 14.91 4.03 36.16
N CYS A 234 16.15 4.49 36.33
CA CYS A 234 17.35 3.67 36.12
C CYS A 234 17.30 2.39 36.96
#